data_AF-A0A8J7FEY9-F1
#
_entry.id   AF-A0A8J7FEY9-F1
#
_cell.length_a   1.000
_cell.length_b   1.000
_cell.length_c   1.000
_cell.angle_alpha   90.00
_cell.angle_beta   90.00
_cell.angle_gamma   90.00
#
_symmetry.space_group_name_H-M   'P 1'
#
loop_
_entity.id
_entity.type
_entity.pdbx_description
1 polymer ?
#
loop_
_entity_poly.entity_id
_entity_poly.type
_entity_poly.pdbx_seq_one_letter_code
_entity_poly.pdbx_strand_id
1 'polypeptide(L)'
;MSTRAERLKQARMRVNLTQVEAAKRLAKAVSTIKGWESNQGTEPATLNDVARVCKLYDISIDYYVNGHTPSNFQINNLSRNQRRLIEAFGHLSPAAQHALMLALEQLADDTTQ
;
A
#
# COMPACT_ATOMS: atom_id res chain seq x y z
N MET A 1 -11.22 -4.15 16.85
CA MET A 1 -10.58 -4.28 15.53
C MET A 1 -11.25 -3.31 14.58
N SER A 2 -10.52 -2.67 13.67
CA SER A 2 -11.15 -1.86 12.61
C SER A 2 -11.93 -2.75 11.64
N THR A 3 -12.97 -2.22 11.03
CA THR A 3 -13.70 -2.87 9.93
C THR A 3 -12.92 -2.73 8.60
N ARG A 4 -13.34 -3.48 7.58
CA ARG A 4 -12.79 -3.34 6.22
C ARG A 4 -13.00 -1.93 5.66
N ALA A 5 -14.19 -1.36 5.90
CA ALA A 5 -14.55 -0.02 5.47
C ALA A 5 -13.63 1.05 6.08
N GLU A 6 -13.37 0.96 7.39
CA GLU A 6 -12.43 1.85 8.06
C GLU A 6 -11.00 1.69 7.53
N ARG A 7 -10.54 0.46 7.25
CA ARG A 7 -9.22 0.23 6.66
C ARG A 7 -9.07 0.88 5.29
N LEU A 8 -10.07 0.76 4.41
CA LEU A 8 -10.04 1.43 3.11
C LEU A 8 -10.00 2.95 3.25
N LYS A 9 -10.85 3.52 4.11
CA LYS A 9 -10.91 4.96 4.35
C LYS A 9 -9.56 5.50 4.85
N GLN A 10 -8.96 4.83 5.83
CA GLN A 10 -7.67 5.23 6.39
C GLN A 10 -6.54 5.08 5.36
N ALA A 11 -6.52 3.99 4.60
CA ALA A 11 -5.51 3.78 3.56
C ALA A 11 -5.60 4.85 2.45
N ARG A 12 -6.81 5.19 1.99
CA ARG A 12 -7.03 6.29 1.03
C ARG A 12 -6.49 7.62 1.54
N MET A 13 -6.79 7.95 2.80
CA MET A 13 -6.34 9.19 3.42
C MET A 13 -4.80 9.22 3.55
N ARG A 14 -4.16 8.10 3.87
CA ARG A 14 -2.71 7.99 3.97
C ARG A 14 -2.01 8.27 2.63
N VAL A 15 -2.60 7.85 1.51
CA VAL A 15 -2.08 8.16 0.16
C VAL A 15 -2.56 9.52 -0.37
N ASN A 16 -3.12 10.38 0.49
CA ASN A 16 -3.58 11.74 0.19
C ASN A 16 -4.59 11.84 -0.96
N LEU A 17 -5.55 10.90 -1.02
CA LEU A 17 -6.62 10.94 -2.00
C LEU A 17 -7.96 11.32 -1.39
N THR A 18 -8.73 12.14 -2.11
CA THR A 18 -10.16 12.32 -1.87
C THR A 18 -10.97 11.14 -2.41
N GLN A 19 -12.22 10.97 -1.96
CA GLN A 19 -13.12 9.95 -2.51
C GLN A 19 -13.40 10.17 -4.00
N VAL A 20 -13.42 11.43 -4.45
CA VAL A 20 -13.64 11.80 -5.86
C VAL A 20 -12.45 11.38 -6.73
N GLU A 21 -11.22 11.63 -6.28
CA GLU A 21 -10.01 11.22 -7.00
C GLU A 21 -9.87 9.70 -7.05
N ALA A 22 -10.15 9.01 -5.95
CA ALA A 22 -10.15 7.55 -5.91
C ALA A 22 -11.17 6.96 -6.89
N ALA A 23 -12.41 7.50 -6.89
CA ALA A 23 -13.46 7.09 -7.82
C ALA A 23 -13.03 7.27 -9.29
N LYS A 24 -12.43 8.43 -9.62
CA LYS A 24 -11.91 8.72 -10.95
C LYS A 24 -10.83 7.71 -11.37
N ARG A 25 -9.87 7.40 -10.50
CA ARG A 25 -8.78 6.45 -10.80
C ARG A 25 -9.26 5.00 -10.90
N LEU A 26 -10.31 4.64 -10.19
CA LEU A 26 -10.90 3.31 -10.24
C LEU A 26 -11.94 3.14 -11.35
N ALA A 27 -12.30 4.23 -12.05
CA ALA A 27 -13.41 4.28 -13.00
C ALA A 27 -14.73 3.77 -12.35
N LYS A 28 -15.02 4.29 -11.16
CA LYS A 28 -16.24 4.00 -10.38
C LYS A 28 -16.99 5.28 -10.05
N ALA A 29 -18.25 5.16 -9.68
CA ALA A 29 -19.01 6.28 -9.13
C ALA A 29 -18.48 6.66 -7.73
N VAL A 30 -18.55 7.95 -7.36
CA VAL A 30 -18.16 8.42 -6.03
C VAL A 30 -18.98 7.73 -4.93
N SER A 31 -20.26 7.45 -5.22
CA SER A 31 -21.15 6.69 -4.32
C SER A 31 -20.65 5.27 -4.05
N THR A 32 -19.97 4.63 -5.00
CA THR A 32 -19.35 3.32 -4.82
C THR A 32 -18.23 3.39 -3.78
N ILE A 33 -17.33 4.37 -3.90
CA ILE A 33 -16.24 4.57 -2.93
C ILE A 33 -16.79 4.93 -1.55
N LYS A 34 -17.80 5.81 -1.48
CA LYS A 34 -18.49 6.14 -0.23
C LYS A 34 -19.14 4.91 0.42
N GLY A 35 -19.73 4.03 -0.39
CA GLY A 35 -20.28 2.75 0.06
C GLY A 35 -19.19 1.85 0.66
N TRP A 36 -18.09 1.66 -0.06
CA TRP A 36 -16.95 0.84 0.38
C TRP A 36 -16.30 1.34 1.67
N GLU A 37 -16.39 2.63 1.97
CA GLU A 37 -15.82 3.27 3.16
C GLU A 37 -16.84 3.53 4.28
N SER A 38 -18.02 2.92 4.20
CA SER A 38 -19.07 3.01 5.22
C SER A 38 -19.30 1.66 5.89
N ASN A 39 -19.37 1.64 7.23
CA ASN A 39 -19.62 0.41 8.00
C ASN A 39 -20.98 -0.25 7.70
N GLN A 40 -21.94 0.53 7.17
CA GLN A 40 -23.26 0.07 6.76
C GLN A 40 -23.43 0.09 5.23
N GLY A 41 -22.32 0.26 4.50
CA GLY A 41 -22.30 0.35 3.04
C GLY A 41 -22.03 -0.98 2.35
N THR A 42 -21.88 -0.90 1.03
CA THR A 42 -21.51 -2.05 0.18
C THR A 42 -20.00 -2.31 0.26
N GLU A 43 -19.58 -3.55 -0.01
CA GLU A 43 -18.16 -3.88 -0.19
C GLU A 43 -17.80 -3.97 -1.69
N PRO A 44 -16.50 -3.97 -2.06
CA PRO A 44 -16.07 -4.33 -3.40
C PRO A 44 -16.57 -5.72 -3.78
N ALA A 45 -17.40 -5.81 -4.82
CA ALA A 45 -18.12 -7.04 -5.17
C ALA A 45 -17.27 -8.09 -5.90
N THR A 46 -16.09 -7.71 -6.39
CA THR A 46 -15.21 -8.60 -7.18
C THR A 46 -13.78 -8.58 -6.64
N LEU A 47 -13.07 -9.70 -6.79
CA LEU A 47 -11.64 -9.77 -6.46
C LEU A 47 -10.80 -8.76 -7.27
N ASN A 48 -11.23 -8.42 -8.49
CA ASN A 48 -10.58 -7.39 -9.30
C ASN A 48 -10.76 -6.00 -8.65
N ASP A 49 -11.97 -5.66 -8.21
CA ASP A 49 -12.19 -4.39 -7.49
C ASP A 49 -11.38 -4.33 -6.20
N VAL A 50 -11.31 -5.44 -5.44
CA VAL A 50 -10.45 -5.56 -4.25
C VAL A 50 -8.98 -5.31 -4.60
N ALA A 51 -8.44 -6.00 -5.61
CA ALA A 51 -7.05 -5.85 -6.01
C ALA A 51 -6.73 -4.42 -6.48
N ARG A 52 -7.61 -3.82 -7.28
CA ARG A 52 -7.43 -2.45 -7.81
C ARG A 52 -7.46 -1.40 -6.70
N VAL A 53 -8.41 -1.49 -5.76
CA VAL A 53 -8.47 -0.53 -4.64
C VAL A 53 -7.30 -0.71 -3.68
N CYS A 54 -6.90 -1.94 -3.38
CA CYS A 54 -5.75 -2.22 -2.54
C CYS A 54 -4.45 -1.69 -3.15
N LYS A 55 -4.25 -1.90 -4.46
CA LYS A 55 -3.13 -1.33 -5.21
C LYS A 55 -3.13 0.19 -5.21
N LEU A 56 -4.28 0.82 -5.44
CA LEU A 56 -4.39 2.28 -5.44
C LEU A 56 -4.07 2.90 -4.08
N TYR A 57 -4.47 2.22 -2.99
CA TYR A 57 -4.29 2.71 -1.62
C TYR A 57 -3.00 2.21 -0.95
N ASP A 58 -2.16 1.50 -1.71
CA ASP A 58 -0.90 0.93 -1.23
C ASP A 58 -1.09 0.09 0.05
N ILE A 59 -2.00 -0.89 -0.03
CA ILE A 59 -2.23 -1.91 1.01
C ILE A 59 -2.28 -3.31 0.41
N SER A 60 -1.96 -4.31 1.23
CA SER A 60 -2.18 -5.70 0.84
C SER A 60 -3.66 -6.10 0.95
N ILE A 61 -4.06 -7.10 0.16
CA ILE A 61 -5.39 -7.71 0.27
C ILE A 61 -5.59 -8.34 1.66
N ASP A 62 -4.54 -8.95 2.23
CA ASP A 62 -4.61 -9.53 3.58
C ASP A 62 -4.88 -8.47 4.66
N TYR A 63 -4.24 -7.29 4.55
CA TYR A 63 -4.56 -6.15 5.41
C TYR A 63 -6.01 -5.71 5.23
N TYR A 64 -6.49 -5.59 3.99
CA TYR A 64 -7.88 -5.25 3.74
C TYR A 64 -8.85 -6.27 4.38
N VAL A 65 -8.65 -7.58 4.18
CA VAL A 65 -9.58 -8.63 4.62
C VAL A 65 -9.50 -8.88 6.13
N ASN A 66 -8.29 -9.10 6.65
CA ASN A 66 -8.04 -9.59 8.02
C ASN A 66 -7.53 -8.50 8.96
N GLY A 67 -7.08 -7.36 8.45
CA GLY A 67 -6.46 -6.30 9.25
C GLY A 67 -5.02 -6.61 9.65
N HIS A 68 -4.45 -7.71 9.17
CA HIS A 68 -3.04 -8.00 9.31
C HIS A 68 -2.25 -7.03 8.45
N THR A 69 -1.50 -6.12 9.06
CA THR A 69 -0.40 -5.50 8.32
C THR A 69 0.51 -6.64 7.86
N PRO A 70 1.09 -6.59 6.64
CA PRO A 70 2.20 -7.48 6.31
C PRO A 70 3.11 -7.46 7.54
N SER A 71 3.26 -8.61 8.20
CA SER A 71 4.06 -8.68 9.41
C SER A 71 5.40 -8.08 9.04
N ASN A 72 5.72 -6.89 9.59
CA ASN A 72 6.93 -6.11 9.28
C ASN A 72 8.02 -7.10 8.95
N PHE A 73 8.34 -7.26 7.65
CA PHE A 73 9.10 -8.38 7.11
C PHE A 73 10.22 -8.66 8.09
N GLN A 74 10.04 -9.72 8.87
CA GLN A 74 10.70 -10.01 10.15
C GLN A 74 11.84 -9.03 10.49
N ILE A 75 11.57 -7.85 11.08
CA ILE A 75 12.67 -6.95 11.52
C ILE A 75 13.63 -7.74 12.44
N ASN A 76 13.07 -8.71 13.17
CA ASN A 76 13.81 -9.62 14.02
C ASN A 76 14.77 -10.56 13.25
N ASN A 77 14.52 -10.88 11.97
CA ASN A 77 15.37 -11.74 11.14
C ASN A 77 16.21 -10.98 10.12
N LEU A 78 16.20 -9.64 10.13
CA LEU A 78 17.13 -8.85 9.34
C LEU A 78 18.54 -8.91 9.95
N SER A 79 19.54 -9.15 9.09
CA SER A 79 20.95 -8.95 9.43
C SER A 79 21.23 -7.50 9.82
N ARG A 80 22.35 -7.26 10.51
CA ARG A 80 22.78 -5.91 10.89
C ARG A 80 22.84 -4.96 9.69
N ASN A 81 23.30 -5.45 8.53
CA ASN A 81 23.44 -4.63 7.33
C ASN A 81 22.08 -4.25 6.73
N GLN A 82 21.13 -5.19 6.70
CA GLN A 82 19.77 -4.90 6.22
C GLN A 82 19.06 -3.85 7.11
N ARG A 83 19.23 -3.93 8.44
CA ARG A 83 18.66 -2.91 9.35
C ARG A 83 19.27 -1.53 9.11
N ARG A 84 20.60 -1.46 9.01
CA ARG A 84 21.32 -0.20 8.71
C ARG A 84 20.88 0.40 7.38
N LEU A 85 20.65 -0.44 6.36
CA LEU A 85 20.18 0.03 5.05
C LEU A 85 18.79 0.67 5.17
N ILE A 86 17.84 0.02 5.85
CA ILE A 86 16.48 0.53 6.03
C ILE A 86 16.48 1.85 6.81
N GLU A 87 17.25 1.92 7.90
CA GLU A 87 17.39 3.13 8.72
C GLU A 87 17.98 4.29 7.89
N ALA A 88 19.09 4.04 7.19
CA ALA A 88 19.71 5.04 6.34
C ALA A 88 18.75 5.50 5.23
N PHE A 89 18.04 4.57 4.60
CA PHE A 89 17.07 4.85 3.55
C PHE A 89 15.95 5.78 4.04
N GLY A 90 15.43 5.56 5.26
CA GLY A 90 14.40 6.40 5.87
C GLY A 90 14.82 7.86 6.09
N HIS A 91 16.12 8.13 6.20
CA HIS A 91 16.66 9.49 6.36
C HIS A 91 16.97 10.20 5.04
N LEU A 92 16.85 9.52 3.90
CA LEU A 92 17.12 10.11 2.58
C LEU A 92 15.95 10.95 2.08
N SER A 93 16.26 11.95 1.24
CA SER A 93 15.22 12.67 0.48
C SER A 93 14.53 11.73 -0.53
N PRO A 94 13.29 12.02 -0.96
CA PRO A 94 12.59 11.18 -1.94
C PRO A 94 13.37 10.96 -3.24
N ALA A 95 14.09 11.99 -3.73
CA ALA A 95 14.92 11.88 -4.92
C ALA A 95 16.12 10.93 -4.69
N ALA A 96 16.75 10.99 -3.52
CA ALA A 96 17.86 10.11 -3.15
C ALA A 96 17.39 8.66 -2.90
N GLN A 97 16.22 8.46 -2.29
CA GLN A 97 15.59 7.15 -2.16
C GLN A 97 15.35 6.51 -3.52
N HIS A 98 14.78 7.27 -4.46
CA HIS A 98 14.53 6.81 -5.83
C HIS A 98 15.83 6.46 -6.56
N ALA A 99 16.86 7.31 -6.49
CA ALA A 99 18.16 7.04 -7.11
C ALA A 99 18.83 5.77 -6.55
N LEU A 100 18.73 5.55 -5.24
CA LEU A 100 19.26 4.35 -4.59
C LEU A 100 18.50 3.09 -5.02
N MET A 101 17.17 3.16 -5.15
CA MET A 101 16.38 2.03 -5.68
C MET A 101 16.83 1.63 -7.09
N LEU A 102 17.00 2.60 -7.99
CA LEU A 102 17.49 2.33 -9.35
C LEU A 102 18.88 1.67 -9.35
N ALA A 103 19.78 2.14 -8.49
CA ALA A 103 21.12 1.55 -8.38
C ALA A 103 21.07 0.11 -7.84
N LEU A 104 20.21 -0.18 -6.87
CA LEU A 104 20.03 -1.54 -6.33
C LEU A 104 19.44 -2.50 -7.38
N GLU A 105 18.50 -2.02 -8.20
CA GLU A 105 17.91 -2.80 -9.30
C GLU A 105 18.98 -3.17 -10.34
N GLN A 106 19.80 -2.20 -10.76
CA GLN A 106 20.91 -2.45 -11.69
C GLN A 106 21.90 -3.48 -11.15
N LEU A 107 22.30 -3.35 -9.88
CA LEU A 107 23.22 -4.29 -9.24
C LEU A 107 22.64 -5.71 -9.13
N ALA A 108 21.33 -5.83 -8.93
CA ALA A 108 20.66 -7.12 -8.84
C ALA A 108 20.60 -7.84 -10.20
N ASP A 109 20.32 -7.08 -11.26
CA ASP A 109 20.29 -7.58 -12.63
C ASP A 109 21.69 -8.05 -13.09
N ASP A 110 22.76 -7.35 -12.70
CA ASP A 110 24.15 -7.72 -13.01
C ASP A 110 24.58 -9.05 -12.34
N THR A 111 24.01 -9.40 -11.19
CA THR A 111 24.25 -10.70 -10.53
C THR A 111 23.52 -11.88 -11.16
N THR A 112 22.62 -11.65 -12.12
CA THR A 112 21.75 -12.68 -12.72
C THR A 112 22.14 -13.04 -14.17
N GLN A 113 23.24 -12.47 -14.69
CA GLN A 113 23.90 -12.85 -15.95
C GLN A 113 25.20 -13.62 -15.69
#